data_AF-A0A2N7DUV2-F1
#
_entry.id   AF-A0A2N7DUV2-F1
#
_cell.length_a   1.000
_cell.length_b   1.000
_cell.length_c   1.000
_cell.angle_alpha   90.00
_cell.angle_beta   90.00
_cell.angle_gamma   90.00
#
_symmetry.space_group_name_H-M   'P 1'
#
loop_
_entity.id
_entity.type
_entity.pdbx_description
1 polymer ?
#
loop_
_entity_poly.entity_id
_entity_poly.type
_entity_poly.pdbx_seq_one_letter_code
_entity_poly.pdbx_strand_id
1 'polypeptide(L)'
;MMTPPSLDTLRLKDKSEFNYIGKKLASIDLPDIINGTTTFGQDIQIPNMLIASISRCPVIGGKVKSFDASLTRKITGVKQVVEIGLTPGAVNFHPLAGVAVLATNTFIAIKG
;
A
#
# COMPACT_ATOMS: atom_id res chain seq x y z
N MET A 1 -22.01 5.10 -21.92
CA MET A 1 -20.69 5.69 -21.62
C MET A 1 -20.68 7.10 -22.19
N MET A 2 -20.33 8.11 -21.39
CA MET A 2 -20.31 9.51 -21.83
C MET A 2 -19.04 9.76 -22.62
N THR A 3 -19.17 10.20 -23.87
CA THR A 3 -18.04 10.53 -24.73
C THR A 3 -17.44 11.85 -24.26
N PRO A 4 -16.12 11.94 -24.01
CA PRO A 4 -15.50 13.20 -23.65
C PRO A 4 -15.69 14.24 -24.77
N PRO A 5 -15.84 15.52 -24.44
CA PRO A 5 -16.03 16.59 -25.42
C PRO A 5 -14.85 16.69 -26.38
N SER A 6 -15.13 17.04 -27.64
CA SER A 6 -14.12 17.24 -28.68
C SER A 6 -13.15 18.36 -28.30
N LEU A 7 -11.86 18.18 -28.57
CA LEU A 7 -10.80 19.14 -28.25
C LEU A 7 -11.10 20.55 -28.79
N ASP A 8 -11.72 20.64 -29.96
CA ASP A 8 -12.07 21.91 -30.62
C ASP A 8 -13.16 22.70 -29.88
N THR A 9 -13.88 22.06 -28.96
CA THR A 9 -14.91 22.70 -28.12
C THR A 9 -14.38 23.14 -26.75
N LEU A 10 -13.13 22.81 -26.44
CA LEU A 10 -12.51 23.16 -25.17
C LEU A 10 -11.91 24.56 -25.24
N ARG A 11 -12.39 25.46 -24.38
CA ARG A 11 -11.73 26.74 -24.12
C ARG A 11 -10.69 26.57 -23.02
N LEU A 12 -9.42 26.49 -23.41
CA LEU A 12 -8.30 26.42 -22.48
C LEU A 12 -7.86 27.83 -22.04
N LYS A 13 -7.26 27.92 -20.86
CA LYS A 13 -6.63 29.16 -20.38
C LYS A 13 -5.41 29.49 -21.21
N ASP A 14 -5.23 30.77 -21.51
CA ASP A 14 -4.00 31.25 -22.12
C ASP A 14 -2.83 31.12 -21.14
N LYS A 15 -1.61 30.92 -21.67
CA LYS A 15 -0.41 30.84 -20.83
C LYS A 15 -0.20 32.10 -19.96
N SER A 16 -0.66 33.26 -20.43
CA SER A 16 -0.64 34.52 -19.68
C SER A 16 -1.57 34.52 -18.46
N GLU A 17 -2.61 33.67 -18.46
CA GLU A 17 -3.54 33.51 -17.34
C GLU A 17 -3.05 32.50 -16.30
N PHE A 18 -1.85 31.93 -16.50
CA PHE A 18 -1.29 30.95 -15.58
C PHE A 18 -0.69 31.62 -14.34
N ASN A 19 -1.34 31.39 -13.20
CA ASN A 19 -0.88 31.94 -11.92
C ASN A 19 0.37 31.22 -11.37
N TYR A 20 0.52 29.92 -11.64
CA TYR A 20 1.53 29.06 -11.00
C TYR A 20 2.35 28.22 -11.98
N ILE A 21 1.80 27.89 -13.15
CA ILE A 21 2.47 27.06 -14.15
C ILE A 21 3.69 27.82 -14.69
N GLY A 22 4.86 27.17 -14.72
CA GLY A 22 6.12 27.76 -15.18
C GLY A 22 6.83 28.67 -14.17
N LYS A 23 6.29 28.83 -12.95
CA LYS A 23 6.94 29.60 -11.89
C LYS A 23 7.71 28.69 -10.94
N LYS A 24 8.82 29.21 -10.39
CA LYS A 24 9.54 28.56 -9.29
C LYS A 24 8.77 28.81 -7.98
N LEU A 25 8.12 27.78 -7.46
CA LEU A 25 7.40 27.83 -6.19
C LEU A 25 8.17 27.01 -5.15
N ALA A 26 8.17 27.48 -3.90
CA ALA A 26 8.65 26.69 -2.79
C ALA A 26 7.64 25.59 -2.47
N SER A 27 8.13 24.37 -2.22
CA SER A 27 7.29 23.30 -1.69
C SER A 27 6.99 23.55 -0.22
N ILE A 28 5.73 23.39 0.16
CA ILE A 28 5.26 23.59 1.54
C ILE A 28 5.75 22.42 2.43
N ASP A 29 5.78 21.21 1.90
CA ASP A 29 6.14 20.00 2.65
C ASP A 29 7.66 19.78 2.71
N LEU A 30 8.42 20.39 1.79
CA LEU A 30 9.85 20.15 1.66
C LEU A 30 10.65 20.43 2.94
N PRO A 31 10.43 21.53 3.69
CA PRO A 31 11.10 21.75 4.96
C PRO A 31 10.88 20.59 5.95
N ASP A 32 9.67 20.04 6.04
CA ASP A 32 9.38 18.97 6.98
C ASP A 32 9.96 17.63 6.52
N ILE A 33 10.00 17.38 5.21
CA ILE A 33 10.61 16.18 4.64
C ILE A 33 12.12 16.16 4.89
N ILE A 34 12.82 17.27 4.63
CA ILE A 34 14.29 17.31 4.76
C ILE A 34 14.75 17.35 6.22
N ASN A 35 13.90 17.85 7.13
CA ASN A 35 14.17 17.86 8.57
C ASN A 35 13.73 16.58 9.27
N GLY A 36 13.05 15.66 8.58
CA GLY A 36 12.55 14.41 9.17
C GLY A 36 11.39 14.59 10.15
N THR A 37 10.66 15.70 10.05
CA THR A 37 9.48 15.99 10.89
C THR A 37 8.17 15.55 10.24
N THR A 38 8.18 15.27 8.93
CA THR A 38 7.03 14.68 8.24
C THR A 38 6.73 13.29 8.79
N THR A 39 5.44 13.05 9.09
CA THR A 39 4.94 11.72 9.44
C THR A 39 4.46 11.01 8.18
N PHE A 40 5.08 9.89 7.85
CA PHE A 40 4.65 8.98 6.79
C PHE A 40 3.81 7.84 7.37
N GLY A 41 3.11 7.09 6.50
CA GLY A 41 2.23 6.00 6.94
C GLY A 41 2.92 4.93 7.80
N GLN A 42 4.22 4.73 7.61
CA GLN A 42 5.03 3.78 8.38
C GLN A 42 5.31 4.26 9.82
N ASP A 43 5.31 5.58 10.04
CA ASP A 43 5.60 6.18 11.34
C ASP A 43 4.41 6.10 12.30
N ILE A 44 3.21 5.84 11.74
CA ILE A 44 1.98 5.73 12.51
C ILE A 44 2.04 4.47 13.39
N GLN A 45 1.88 4.68 14.70
CA GLN A 45 1.73 3.62 15.70
C GLN A 45 0.46 3.89 16.51
N ILE A 46 -0.41 2.89 16.65
CA ILE A 46 -1.68 2.99 17.39
C ILE A 46 -1.71 1.95 18.51
N PRO A 47 -2.44 2.20 19.61
CA PRO A 47 -2.58 1.22 20.68
C PRO A 47 -3.07 -0.12 20.15
N ASN A 48 -2.38 -1.20 20.54
CA ASN A 48 -2.67 -2.58 20.12
C ASN A 48 -2.54 -2.84 18.60
N MET A 49 -1.75 -2.04 17.88
CA MET A 49 -1.46 -2.29 16.46
C MET A 49 -0.84 -3.68 16.26
N LEU A 50 -1.34 -4.40 15.26
CA LEU A 50 -0.68 -5.59 14.75
C LEU A 50 -0.01 -5.28 13.42
N ILE A 51 1.16 -5.88 13.22
CA ILE A 51 1.94 -5.78 12.01
C ILE A 51 1.81 -7.07 11.23
N ALA A 52 1.52 -6.97 9.94
CA ALA A 52 1.33 -8.10 9.05
C ALA A 52 2.54 -8.26 8.12
N SER A 53 3.10 -9.47 8.07
CA SER A 53 4.01 -9.90 7.01
C SER A 53 3.28 -10.88 6.12
N ILE A 54 3.38 -10.73 4.80
CA ILE A 54 2.64 -11.54 3.84
C ILE A 54 3.61 -12.29 2.94
N SER A 55 3.53 -13.63 3.00
CA SER A 55 4.14 -14.49 1.98
C SER A 55 3.15 -14.65 0.82
N ARG A 56 3.45 -14.01 -0.30
CA ARG A 56 2.59 -14.02 -1.49
C ARG A 56 2.90 -15.22 -2.38
N CYS A 57 1.89 -15.72 -3.08
CA CYS A 57 2.08 -16.74 -4.09
C CYS A 57 3.05 -16.24 -5.16
N PRO A 58 4.14 -16.98 -5.49
CA PRO A 58 5.11 -16.54 -6.49
C PRO A 58 4.55 -16.60 -7.91
N VAL A 59 3.43 -17.32 -8.12
CA VAL A 59 2.77 -17.47 -9.42
C VAL A 59 1.52 -16.61 -9.45
N ILE A 60 1.45 -15.75 -10.47
CA ILE A 60 0.30 -14.88 -10.73
C ILE A 60 -0.96 -15.72 -10.94
N GLY A 61 -2.05 -15.36 -10.26
CA GLY A 61 -3.32 -16.10 -10.31
C GLY A 61 -3.33 -17.42 -9.54
N GLY A 62 -2.21 -17.78 -8.89
CA GLY A 62 -2.16 -18.92 -7.99
C GLY A 62 -2.99 -18.70 -6.73
N LYS A 63 -3.44 -19.81 -6.12
CA LYS A 63 -4.12 -19.83 -4.83
C LYS A 63 -3.35 -20.68 -3.83
N VAL A 64 -3.52 -20.40 -2.55
CA VAL A 64 -3.00 -21.27 -1.49
C VAL A 64 -3.77 -22.59 -1.55
N LYS A 65 -3.04 -23.71 -1.67
CA LYS A 65 -3.66 -25.05 -1.62
C LYS A 65 -3.82 -25.50 -0.17
N SER A 66 -2.78 -25.29 0.64
CA SER A 66 -2.69 -25.64 2.05
C SER A 66 -1.47 -24.94 2.66
N PHE A 67 -1.49 -24.71 3.97
CA PHE A 67 -0.33 -24.24 4.73
C PHE A 67 -0.33 -24.87 6.13
N ASP A 68 0.85 -25.01 6.74
CA ASP A 68 1.00 -25.36 8.15
C ASP A 68 1.54 -24.15 8.91
N ALA A 69 0.80 -23.72 9.93
CA ALA A 69 1.15 -22.59 10.80
C ALA A 69 1.58 -23.03 12.21
N SER A 70 1.79 -24.34 12.42
CA SER A 70 2.05 -24.93 13.74
C SER A 70 3.28 -24.34 14.44
N LEU A 71 4.38 -24.12 13.70
CA LEU A 71 5.61 -23.55 14.24
C LEU A 71 5.49 -22.03 14.43
N THR A 72 4.93 -21.32 13.46
CA THR A 72 4.72 -19.86 13.51
C THR A 72 3.90 -19.46 14.74
N ARG A 73 2.83 -20.20 15.06
CA ARG A 73 1.97 -19.93 16.22
C ARG A 73 2.66 -20.13 17.57
N LYS A 74 3.80 -20.82 17.62
CA LYS A 74 4.59 -21.00 18.85
C LYS A 74 5.49 -19.80 19.15
N ILE A 75 5.68 -18.89 18.19
CA ILE A 75 6.53 -17.71 18.39
C ILE A 75 5.77 -16.68 19.23
N THR A 76 6.32 -16.34 20.40
CA THR A 76 5.77 -15.30 21.26
C THR A 76 5.60 -13.99 20.51
N GLY A 77 4.40 -13.42 20.54
CA GLY A 77 4.05 -12.18 19.86
C GLY A 77 3.34 -12.38 18.51
N VAL A 78 3.36 -13.57 17.93
CA VAL A 78 2.43 -13.93 16.85
C VAL A 78 1.02 -14.02 17.43
N LYS A 79 0.08 -13.33 16.80
CA LYS A 79 -1.34 -13.32 17.20
C LYS A 79 -2.19 -14.17 16.29
N GLN A 80 -1.91 -14.16 14.98
CA GLN A 80 -2.71 -14.91 14.02
C GLN A 80 -1.90 -15.23 12.76
N VAL A 81 -2.28 -16.33 12.10
CA VAL A 81 -1.84 -16.64 10.74
C VAL A 81 -3.09 -16.86 9.90
N VAL A 82 -3.24 -16.10 8.81
CA VAL A 82 -4.44 -16.10 7.97
C VAL A 82 -4.11 -16.36 6.52
N GLU A 83 -4.97 -17.09 5.84
CA GLU A 83 -4.93 -17.21 4.38
C GLU A 83 -5.53 -15.95 3.74
N ILE A 84 -4.85 -15.44 2.72
CA ILE A 84 -5.35 -14.43 1.80
C ILE A 84 -5.76 -15.17 0.52
N GLY A 85 -7.07 -15.21 0.28
CA GLY A 85 -7.64 -15.86 -0.89
C GLY A 85 -7.30 -15.15 -2.20
N LEU A 86 -7.52 -15.86 -3.31
CA LEU A 86 -7.41 -15.28 -4.64
C LEU A 86 -8.57 -14.31 -4.89
N THR A 87 -8.27 -13.10 -5.35
CA THR A 87 -9.29 -12.13 -5.75
C THR A 87 -9.53 -12.23 -7.26
N PRO A 88 -10.78 -12.40 -7.73
CA PRO A 88 -11.08 -12.42 -9.17
C PRO A 88 -10.78 -11.07 -9.83
N GLY A 89 -10.28 -11.10 -11.07
CA GLY A 89 -10.08 -9.89 -11.89
C GLY A 89 -8.64 -9.66 -12.31
N ALA A 90 -8.36 -8.45 -12.82
CA ALA A 90 -7.05 -8.08 -13.32
C ALA A 90 -6.01 -8.02 -12.20
N VAL A 91 -4.97 -8.83 -12.31
CA VAL A 91 -3.93 -9.05 -11.29
C VAL A 91 -3.13 -7.80 -10.90
N ASN A 92 -3.16 -6.75 -11.72
CA ASN A 92 -2.50 -5.47 -11.43
C ASN A 92 -3.29 -4.58 -10.47
N PHE A 93 -4.59 -4.84 -10.30
CA PHE A 93 -5.50 -4.02 -9.48
C PHE A 93 -6.05 -4.79 -8.27
N HIS A 94 -5.72 -6.08 -8.16
CA HIS A 94 -6.20 -6.94 -7.09
C HIS A 94 -5.04 -7.59 -6.33
N PRO A 95 -5.17 -7.79 -5.00
CA PRO A 95 -4.12 -8.40 -4.22
C PRO A 95 -3.90 -9.87 -4.62
N LEU A 96 -2.63 -10.28 -4.66
CA LEU A 96 -2.25 -11.68 -4.85
C LEU A 96 -2.64 -12.51 -3.61
N ALA A 97 -2.99 -13.78 -3.84
CA ALA A 97 -3.18 -14.75 -2.78
C ALA A 97 -1.89 -14.99 -1.99
N GLY A 98 -2.02 -15.44 -0.75
CA GLY A 98 -0.87 -15.70 0.12
C GLY A 98 -1.26 -16.10 1.53
N VAL A 99 -0.29 -16.08 2.44
CA VAL A 99 -0.50 -16.30 3.87
C VAL A 99 0.10 -15.12 4.62
N ALA A 100 -0.67 -14.55 5.56
CA ALA A 100 -0.25 -13.42 6.37
C ALA A 100 -0.05 -13.82 7.83
N VAL A 101 1.06 -13.38 8.41
CA VAL A 101 1.38 -13.52 9.83
C VAL A 101 1.18 -12.17 10.50
N LEU A 102 0.26 -12.12 11.47
CA LEU A 102 -0.05 -10.93 12.26
C LEU A 102 0.65 -11.03 13.62
N ALA A 103 1.47 -10.05 13.95
CA ALA A 103 2.25 -10.04 15.19
C ALA A 103 2.33 -8.66 15.84
N THR A 104 2.84 -8.62 17.07
CA THR A 104 2.98 -7.38 17.85
C THR A 104 4.10 -6.46 17.40
N ASN A 105 5.00 -6.91 16.53
CA ASN A 105 6.02 -6.08 15.90
C ASN A 105 6.48 -6.66 14.56
N THR A 106 7.21 -5.85 13.79
CA THR A 106 7.66 -6.17 12.43
C THR A 106 8.59 -7.37 12.38
N PHE A 107 9.53 -7.47 13.33
CA PHE A 107 10.49 -8.56 13.37
C PHE A 107 9.80 -9.91 13.58
N ILE A 108 8.86 -9.98 14.53
CA ILE A 108 8.10 -11.20 14.83
C ILE A 108 7.19 -11.55 13.65
N ALA A 109 6.57 -10.57 13.00
CA ALA A 109 5.75 -10.80 11.81
C ALA A 109 6.57 -11.41 10.67
N ILE A 110 7.82 -10.97 10.48
CA ILE A 110 8.71 -11.49 9.43
C ILE A 110 9.31 -12.86 9.80
N LYS A 111 9.65 -13.06 11.08
CA LYS A 111 10.27 -14.31 11.56
C LYS A 111 9.29 -15.48 11.59
N GLY A 112 8.02 -15.19 11.90
CA GLY A 112 6.94 -16.16 11.93
C GLY A 112 6.53 -16.64 10.56
#